data_AF-A0A3C1Z276-F1
#
_entry.id   AF-A0A3C1Z276-F1
#
_cell.length_a   1.000
_cell.length_b   1.000
_cell.length_c   1.000
_cell.angle_alpha   90.00
_cell.angle_beta   90.00
_cell.angle_gamma   90.00
#
_symmetry.space_group_name_H-M   'P 1'
#
loop_
_entity.id
_entity.type
_entity.pdbx_description
1 polymer ?
#
loop_
_entity_poly.entity_id
_entity_poly.type
_entity_poly.pdbx_seq_one_letter_code
_entity_poly.pdbx_strand_id
1 'polypeptide(L)'
;MDLRQQPPRRWSDEVAGMLWLPRLIDKVRAFQAGTLGEYAYPSALDQSFMRHLRFTPAHIESLVQDLASDKAIGETLRRRMPLSDEEIRARCAAFQEKYRWAFAVLDRDDGYLRGLGYPLPQFLQRPLWRWYQRWSAQKAHATSV
;
A
#
# COMPACT_ATOMS: atom_id res chain seq x y z
N MET A 1 -14.10 2.84 -2.75
CA MET A 1 -13.52 1.64 -3.40
C MET A 1 -13.84 0.46 -2.53
N ASP A 2 -14.38 -0.63 -3.08
CA ASP A 2 -14.71 -1.85 -2.32
C ASP A 2 -13.76 -2.99 -2.69
N LEU A 3 -12.84 -3.32 -1.79
CA LEU A 3 -11.82 -4.36 -2.02
C LEU A 3 -12.34 -5.78 -1.75
N ARG A 4 -13.61 -5.93 -1.38
CA ARG A 4 -14.28 -7.24 -1.33
C ARG A 4 -14.67 -7.73 -2.73
N GLN A 5 -14.77 -6.82 -3.69
CA GLN A 5 -15.27 -7.11 -5.04
C GLN A 5 -14.16 -7.11 -6.09
N GLN A 6 -13.10 -6.32 -5.89
CA GLN A 6 -12.00 -6.19 -6.83
C GLN A 6 -10.68 -5.94 -6.09
N PRO A 7 -9.55 -6.43 -6.63
CA PRO A 7 -8.24 -6.12 -6.06
C PRO A 7 -7.96 -4.61 -6.18
N PRO A 8 -7.14 -4.04 -5.29
CA PRO A 8 -6.63 -2.68 -5.47
C PRO A 8 -5.72 -2.64 -6.69
N ARG A 9 -5.48 -1.43 -7.21
CA ARG A 9 -4.61 -1.19 -8.37
C ARG A 9 -3.25 -1.88 -8.25
N ARG A 10 -2.64 -2.13 -9.41
CA ARG A 10 -1.42 -2.91 -9.48
C ARG A 10 -0.29 -2.17 -8.78
N TRP A 11 0.66 -2.91 -8.21
CA TRP A 11 1.80 -2.32 -7.51
C TRP A 11 2.67 -1.42 -8.40
N SER A 12 2.69 -1.70 -9.71
CA SER A 12 3.45 -0.98 -10.73
C SER A 12 2.76 0.30 -11.21
N ASP A 13 1.50 0.53 -10.85
CA ASP A 13 0.80 1.74 -11.26
C ASP A 13 1.42 2.95 -10.54
N GLU A 14 1.52 4.07 -11.25
CA GLU A 14 2.17 5.27 -10.75
C GLU A 14 1.20 6.45 -10.70
N VAL A 15 1.28 7.20 -9.62
CA VAL A 15 0.69 8.54 -9.50
C VAL A 15 1.76 9.47 -8.97
N ALA A 16 1.93 10.62 -9.63
CA ALA A 16 2.95 11.60 -9.31
C ALA A 16 4.36 10.98 -9.20
N GLY A 17 4.73 10.07 -10.11
CA GLY A 17 6.04 9.42 -10.16
C GLY A 17 6.37 8.51 -8.97
N MET A 18 5.35 8.11 -8.20
CA MET A 18 5.47 7.15 -7.11
C MET A 18 4.69 5.89 -7.45
N LEU A 19 5.41 4.80 -7.68
CA LEU A 19 4.84 3.45 -7.74
C LEU A 19 4.26 3.08 -6.37
N TRP A 20 3.36 2.08 -6.31
CA TRP A 20 2.61 1.68 -5.10
C TRP A 20 1.61 2.72 -4.55
N LEU A 21 1.79 4.02 -4.82
CA LEU A 21 0.89 5.06 -4.32
C LEU A 21 -0.58 4.85 -4.74
N PRO A 22 -0.92 4.50 -5.99
CA PRO A 22 -2.30 4.24 -6.39
C PRO A 22 -2.94 3.13 -5.57
N ARG A 23 -2.19 2.03 -5.39
CA ARG A 23 -2.61 0.90 -4.57
C ARG A 23 -2.81 1.30 -3.10
N LEU A 24 -1.92 2.14 -2.56
CA LEU A 24 -2.04 2.67 -1.20
C LEU A 24 -3.31 3.52 -1.06
N ILE A 25 -3.59 4.40 -2.01
CA ILE A 25 -4.81 5.23 -2.04
C ILE A 25 -6.07 4.36 -2.04
N ASP A 26 -6.11 3.29 -2.84
CA ASP A 26 -7.26 2.37 -2.86
C ASP A 26 -7.51 1.72 -1.52
N LYS A 27 -6.43 1.31 -0.84
CA LYS A 27 -6.49 0.71 0.49
C LYS A 27 -6.94 1.70 1.56
N VAL A 28 -6.48 2.95 1.49
CA VAL A 28 -6.95 4.02 2.40
C VAL A 28 -8.44 4.29 2.17
N ARG A 29 -8.88 4.43 0.91
CA ARG A 29 -10.30 4.62 0.57
C ARG A 29 -11.16 3.46 1.07
N ALA A 30 -10.69 2.24 0.93
CA ALA A 30 -11.39 1.06 1.41
C ALA A 30 -11.40 0.97 2.94
N PHE A 31 -10.31 1.34 3.60
CA PHE A 31 -10.22 1.42 5.07
C PHE A 31 -11.24 2.41 5.63
N GLN A 32 -11.27 3.63 5.09
CA GLN A 32 -12.20 4.68 5.49
C GLN A 32 -13.66 4.33 5.20
N ALA A 33 -13.92 3.55 4.14
CA ALA A 33 -15.25 3.06 3.80
C ALA A 33 -15.63 1.73 4.48
N GLY A 34 -14.76 1.12 5.30
CA GLY A 34 -15.03 -0.17 5.94
C GLY A 34 -15.13 -1.37 4.96
N THR A 35 -14.49 -1.28 3.80
CA THR A 35 -14.61 -2.22 2.67
C THR A 35 -13.26 -2.84 2.26
N LEU A 36 -12.34 -3.00 3.21
CA LEU A 36 -11.03 -3.63 2.99
C LEU A 36 -11.10 -5.11 2.59
N GLY A 37 -12.13 -5.85 3.02
CA GLY A 37 -12.23 -7.28 2.76
C GLY A 37 -11.08 -8.07 3.37
N GLU A 38 -10.38 -8.85 2.55
CA GLU A 38 -9.22 -9.65 2.98
C GLU A 38 -7.92 -8.84 3.07
N TYR A 39 -7.89 -7.64 2.50
CA TYR A 39 -6.72 -6.77 2.52
C TYR A 39 -6.54 -6.10 3.89
N ALA A 40 -5.28 -5.78 4.23
CA ALA A 40 -4.93 -5.10 5.47
C ALA A 40 -4.31 -3.72 5.20
N TYR A 41 -4.69 -2.72 5.98
CA TYR A 41 -4.10 -1.39 5.97
C TYR A 41 -3.93 -0.87 7.42
N PRO A 42 -2.77 -0.24 7.76
CA PRO A 42 -1.57 -0.12 6.94
C PRO A 42 -0.73 -1.41 7.01
N SER A 43 -0.57 -2.15 5.91
CA SER A 43 0.26 -3.36 5.88
C SER A 43 1.76 -3.06 6.03
N ALA A 44 2.60 -4.07 6.28
CA ALA A 44 4.07 -3.94 6.34
C ALA A 44 4.69 -3.43 5.03
N LEU A 45 4.13 -3.75 3.85
CA LEU A 45 4.56 -3.15 2.58
C LEU A 45 4.21 -1.67 2.54
N ASP A 46 3.00 -1.28 2.96
CA ASP A 46 2.60 0.13 3.02
C ASP A 46 3.49 0.89 4.02
N GLN A 47 3.71 0.34 5.22
CA GLN A 47 4.59 0.92 6.23
C GLN A 47 6.04 1.01 5.72
N SER A 48 6.51 0.03 4.94
CA SER A 48 7.83 0.12 4.33
C SER A 48 7.89 1.22 3.28
N PHE A 49 6.89 1.33 2.42
CA PHE A 49 6.79 2.37 1.40
C PHE A 49 6.77 3.77 2.02
N MET A 50 5.90 3.98 3.01
CA MET A 50 5.78 5.23 3.78
C MET A 50 7.09 5.62 4.46
N ARG A 51 7.77 4.67 5.12
CA ARG A 51 9.09 4.91 5.70
C ARG A 51 10.15 5.25 4.66
N HIS A 52 10.09 4.62 3.50
CA HIS A 52 11.06 4.83 2.43
C HIS A 52 10.94 6.26 1.85
N LEU A 53 9.72 6.76 1.73
CA LEU A 53 9.41 8.11 1.23
C LEU A 53 9.21 9.16 2.33
N ARG A 54 9.45 8.81 3.60
CA ARG A 54 9.40 9.73 4.75
C ARG A 54 8.04 10.41 4.96
N PHE A 55 6.95 9.67 4.84
CA PHE A 55 5.62 10.12 5.25
C PHE A 55 4.93 9.09 6.16
N THR A 56 3.78 9.46 6.73
CA THR A 56 3.05 8.68 7.74
C THR A 56 1.65 8.28 7.24
N PRO A 57 1.01 7.27 7.86
CA PRO A 57 -0.39 6.93 7.55
C PRO A 57 -1.33 8.13 7.70
N ALA A 58 -1.16 8.92 8.77
CA ALA A 58 -1.97 10.12 9.01
C ALA A 58 -1.90 11.15 7.86
N HIS A 59 -0.72 11.32 7.24
CA HIS A 59 -0.58 12.24 6.10
C HIS A 59 -1.43 11.79 4.90
N ILE A 60 -1.39 10.50 4.54
CA ILE A 60 -2.13 10.00 3.38
C ILE A 60 -3.63 9.87 3.68
N GLU A 61 -4.00 9.51 4.91
CA GLU A 61 -5.40 9.41 5.33
C GLU A 61 -6.14 10.75 5.27
N SER A 62 -5.53 11.83 5.77
CA SER A 62 -6.09 13.18 5.61
C SER A 62 -6.21 13.56 4.14
N LEU A 63 -5.17 13.34 3.33
CA LEU A 63 -5.22 13.71 1.91
C LEU A 63 -6.31 12.96 1.14
N VAL A 64 -6.55 11.69 1.46
CA VAL A 64 -7.62 10.90 0.81
C VAL A 64 -9.02 11.34 1.24
N GLN A 65 -9.18 11.87 2.46
CA GLN A 65 -10.44 12.48 2.92
C GLN A 65 -10.69 13.82 2.23
N ASP A 66 -9.65 14.65 2.13
CA ASP A 66 -9.76 16.04 1.70
C ASP A 66 -9.78 16.19 0.17
N LEU A 67 -9.19 15.24 -0.57
CA LEU A 67 -8.97 15.34 -2.00
C LEU A 67 -9.57 14.15 -2.76
N ALA A 68 -10.43 14.44 -3.75
CA ALA A 68 -11.01 13.42 -4.61
C ALA A 68 -10.02 12.90 -5.68
N SER A 69 -9.08 13.73 -6.12
CA SER A 69 -8.18 13.40 -7.24
C SER A 69 -6.87 12.78 -6.77
N ASP A 70 -6.54 11.61 -7.30
CA ASP A 70 -5.27 10.91 -7.04
C ASP A 70 -4.06 11.77 -7.42
N LYS A 71 -4.15 12.52 -8.53
CA LYS A 71 -3.10 13.45 -8.94
C LYS A 71 -2.89 14.53 -7.88
N ALA A 72 -3.96 15.13 -7.37
CA ALA A 72 -3.89 16.14 -6.31
C ALA A 72 -3.34 15.56 -5.01
N ILE A 73 -3.72 14.34 -4.65
CA ILE A 73 -3.17 13.60 -3.49
C ILE A 73 -1.66 13.44 -3.67
N GLY A 74 -1.21 12.92 -4.80
CA GLY A 74 0.20 12.66 -5.08
C GLY A 74 1.05 13.94 -5.09
N GLU A 75 0.59 15.00 -5.75
CA GLU A 75 1.29 16.29 -5.77
C GLU A 75 1.36 16.95 -4.39
N THR A 76 0.28 16.88 -3.61
CA THR A 76 0.26 17.44 -2.25
C THR A 76 1.14 16.64 -1.30
N LEU A 77 1.14 15.31 -1.43
CA LEU A 77 2.03 14.45 -0.68
C LEU A 77 3.49 14.78 -1.00
N ARG A 78 3.84 14.94 -2.28
CA ARG A 78 5.20 15.35 -2.70
C ARG A 78 5.65 16.64 -2.06
N ARG A 79 4.79 17.67 -2.04
CA ARG A 79 5.11 18.96 -1.40
C ARG A 79 5.33 18.84 0.11
N ARG A 80 4.73 17.84 0.77
CA ARG A 80 4.88 17.60 2.22
C ARG A 80 6.09 16.73 2.56
N MET A 81 6.66 16.01 1.59
CA MET A 81 7.83 15.17 1.83
C MET A 81 9.12 16.01 1.78
N PRO A 82 10.07 15.79 2.70
CA PRO A 82 11.37 16.46 2.68
C PRO A 82 12.32 15.73 1.72
N LEU A 83 11.90 15.55 0.46
CA LEU A 83 12.62 14.81 -0.58
C LEU A 83 12.50 15.54 -1.92
N SER A 84 13.59 15.58 -2.66
CA SER A 84 13.60 16.03 -4.05
C SER A 84 12.95 15.00 -4.98
N ASP A 85 12.55 15.44 -6.17
CA ASP A 85 11.99 14.57 -7.22
C ASP A 85 12.93 13.43 -7.60
N GLU A 86 14.23 13.70 -7.64
CA GLU A 86 15.25 12.70 -7.93
C GLU A 86 15.35 11.67 -6.82
N GLU A 87 15.33 12.11 -5.55
CA GLU A 87 15.33 11.19 -4.41
C GLU A 87 14.07 10.33 -4.37
N ILE A 88 12.90 10.89 -4.70
CA ILE A 88 11.65 10.13 -4.78
C ILE A 88 11.78 9.04 -5.84
N ARG A 89 12.25 9.36 -7.04
CA ARG A 89 12.48 8.37 -8.10
C ARG A 89 13.46 7.28 -7.67
N ALA A 90 14.62 7.66 -7.13
CA ALA A 90 15.65 6.73 -6.70
C ALA A 90 15.14 5.79 -5.58
N ARG A 91 14.37 6.33 -4.64
CA ARG A 91 13.73 5.58 -3.55
C ARG A 91 12.64 4.64 -4.08
N CYS A 92 11.81 5.08 -5.00
CA CYS A 92 10.82 4.21 -5.64
C CYS A 92 11.51 3.04 -6.37
N ALA A 93 12.56 3.30 -7.16
CA ALA A 93 13.33 2.27 -7.83
C ALA A 93 13.97 1.27 -6.84
N ALA A 94 14.58 1.77 -5.76
CA ALA A 94 15.14 0.92 -4.70
C ALA A 94 14.06 0.09 -3.98
N PHE A 95 12.87 0.65 -3.77
CA PHE A 95 11.73 -0.06 -3.21
C PHE A 95 11.24 -1.17 -4.15
N GLN A 96 11.16 -0.90 -5.46
CA GLN A 96 10.82 -1.91 -6.47
C GLN A 96 11.80 -3.07 -6.45
N GLU A 97 13.10 -2.79 -6.49
CA GLU A 97 14.12 -3.85 -6.51
C GLU A 97 14.10 -4.66 -5.21
N LYS A 98 13.98 -3.99 -4.06
CA LYS A 98 13.92 -4.64 -2.75
C LYS A 98 12.75 -5.63 -2.62
N TYR A 99 11.59 -5.28 -3.19
CA TYR A 99 10.36 -6.06 -3.06
C TYR A 99 9.98 -6.81 -4.34
N ARG A 100 10.87 -6.92 -5.33
CA ARG A 100 10.54 -7.53 -6.65
C ARG A 100 9.94 -8.93 -6.55
N TRP A 101 10.43 -9.77 -5.64
CA TRP A 101 9.87 -11.11 -5.43
C TRP A 101 8.50 -11.07 -4.75
N ALA A 102 8.33 -10.19 -3.77
CA ALA A 102 7.03 -9.99 -3.12
C ALA A 102 6.00 -9.46 -4.12
N PHE A 103 6.38 -8.58 -5.04
CA PHE A 103 5.51 -8.08 -6.11
C PHE A 103 5.17 -9.15 -7.15
N ALA A 104 6.12 -10.01 -7.51
CA ALA A 104 5.83 -11.15 -8.39
C ALA A 104 4.83 -12.15 -7.78
N VAL A 105 4.86 -12.33 -6.46
CA VAL A 105 3.85 -13.10 -5.73
C VAL A 105 2.53 -12.35 -5.70
N LEU A 106 2.55 -11.07 -5.33
CA LEU A 106 1.36 -10.23 -5.20
C LEU A 106 0.56 -10.13 -6.52
N ASP A 107 1.25 -9.99 -7.65
CA ASP A 107 0.62 -9.97 -8.97
C ASP A 107 -0.12 -11.27 -9.28
N ARG A 108 0.39 -12.41 -8.81
CA ARG A 108 -0.27 -13.70 -9.00
C ARG A 108 -1.47 -13.85 -8.05
N ASP A 109 -1.32 -13.44 -6.80
CA ASP A 109 -2.38 -13.50 -5.78
C ASP A 109 -3.56 -12.57 -6.12
N ASP A 110 -3.29 -11.37 -6.62
CA ASP A 110 -4.32 -10.43 -7.10
C ASP A 110 -4.87 -10.80 -8.49
N GLY A 111 -4.33 -11.81 -9.16
CA GLY A 111 -4.79 -12.28 -10.47
C GLY A 111 -4.31 -11.45 -11.68
N TYR A 112 -3.34 -10.55 -11.50
CA TYR A 112 -2.71 -9.79 -12.59
C TYR A 112 -1.83 -10.65 -13.52
N LEU A 113 -1.35 -11.81 -13.07
CA LEU A 113 -0.62 -12.79 -13.88
C LEU A 113 -1.36 -14.15 -13.91
N ARG A 114 -1.54 -14.74 -15.10
CA ARG A 114 -2.13 -16.09 -15.24
C ARG A 114 -1.09 -17.18 -14.96
N GLY A 115 -1.39 -18.11 -14.05
CA GLY A 115 -0.58 -19.29 -13.73
C GLY A 115 -1.02 -19.98 -12.43
N LEU A 116 -0.51 -21.18 -12.13
CA LEU A 116 -0.82 -21.90 -10.89
C LEU A 116 -0.36 -21.07 -9.67
N GLY A 117 -1.28 -20.71 -8.78
CA GLY A 117 -1.03 -20.02 -7.50
C GLY A 117 -0.08 -20.78 -6.58
N TYR A 118 0.44 -20.11 -5.55
CA TYR A 118 1.36 -20.64 -4.51
C TYR A 118 1.10 -22.12 -4.14
N PRO A 119 2.13 -22.97 -3.93
CA PRO A 119 1.95 -24.36 -3.47
C PRO A 119 1.53 -24.47 -1.99
N LEU A 120 1.30 -23.36 -1.28
CA LEU A 120 0.90 -23.39 0.13
C LEU A 120 -0.62 -23.29 0.26
N PRO A 121 -1.27 -24.29 0.86
CA PRO A 121 -2.72 -24.30 1.03
C PRO A 121 -3.25 -23.09 1.82
N GLN A 122 -4.38 -22.55 1.37
CA GLN A 122 -5.10 -21.40 1.92
C GLN A 122 -5.36 -21.49 3.45
N PHE A 123 -5.37 -22.69 4.04
CA PHE A 123 -5.61 -22.91 5.46
C PHE A 123 -4.42 -22.52 6.38
N LEU A 124 -3.18 -22.55 5.88
CA LEU A 124 -1.99 -22.10 6.64
C LEU A 124 -1.87 -20.57 6.67
N GLN A 125 -2.56 -19.88 5.76
CA GLN A 125 -2.49 -18.44 5.60
C GLN A 125 -3.33 -17.71 6.64
N ARG A 126 -4.52 -18.23 7.00
CA ARG A 126 -5.46 -17.58 7.92
C ARG A 126 -4.91 -17.27 9.32
N PRO A 127 -4.20 -18.17 10.03
CA PRO A 127 -3.67 -17.86 11.37
C PRO A 127 -2.49 -16.88 11.34
N LEU A 128 -1.58 -17.01 10.37
CA LEU A 128 -0.46 -16.07 10.17
C LEU A 128 -0.95 -14.68 9.75
N TRP A 129 -1.97 -14.63 8.88
CA TRP A 129 -2.58 -13.39 8.44
C TRP A 129 -3.32 -12.67 9.57
N ARG A 130 -4.06 -13.40 10.42
CA ARG A 130 -4.71 -12.82 11.61
C ARG A 130 -3.69 -12.29 12.64
N TRP A 131 -2.58 -13.00 12.83
CA TRP A 131 -1.48 -12.53 13.67
C TRP A 131 -0.86 -11.24 13.12
N TYR A 132 -0.58 -11.22 11.81
CA TYR A 132 -0.05 -10.05 11.11
C TYR A 132 -1.01 -8.85 11.14
N GLN A 133 -2.31 -9.06 10.92
CA GLN A 133 -3.34 -8.03 11.05
C GLN A 133 -3.36 -7.41 12.46
N ARG A 134 -3.30 -8.24 13.51
CA ARG A 134 -3.22 -7.76 14.91
C ARG A 134 -1.94 -6.99 15.19
N TRP A 135 -0.78 -7.50 14.75
CA TRP A 135 0.50 -6.82 14.91
C TRP A 135 0.54 -5.47 14.17
N SER A 136 -0.06 -5.42 12.98
CA SER A 136 -0.17 -4.21 12.17
C SER A 136 -1.08 -3.16 12.81
N ALA A 137 -2.22 -3.57 13.37
CA ALA A 137 -3.15 -2.68 14.08
C ALA A 137 -2.51 -2.07 15.35
N GLN A 138 -1.67 -2.83 16.07
CA GLN A 138 -0.98 -2.33 17.25
C GLN A 138 0.04 -1.22 16.95
N LYS A 139 0.68 -1.24 15.76
CA LYS A 139 1.61 -0.18 15.37
C LYS A 139 0.93 1.12 14.94
N ALA A 140 -0.31 1.07 14.46
CA ALA A 140 -1.07 2.27 14.11
C ALA A 140 -1.34 3.17 15.34
N HIS A 141 -1.54 2.57 16.51
CA HIS A 141 -1.72 3.30 17.78
C HIS A 141 -0.43 3.81 18.43
N ALA A 142 0.75 3.37 17.97
CA ALA A 142 2.02 3.70 18.59
C ALA A 142 2.66 5.00 18.04
N THR A 143 1.97 5.74 17.18
CA THR A 143 2.42 7.03 16.63
C THR A 143 1.47 8.14 17.09
N SER A 144 1.43 8.35 18.40
CA SER A 144 0.99 9.62 18.99
C SER A 144 2.23 10.23 19.64
N VAL A 145 2.70 11.34 19.04
CA VAL A 145 3.70 12.30 19.52
C VAL A 145 5.11 11.77 19.74
#